data_AF-A0AAJ5LJW2-F1
#
_entry.id   AF-A0AAJ5LJW2-F1
#
_cell.length_a   1.000
_cell.length_b   1.000
_cell.length_c   1.000
_cell.angle_alpha   90.00
_cell.angle_beta   90.00
_cell.angle_gamma   90.00
#
_symmetry.space_group_name_H-M   'P 1'
#
loop_
_entity.id
_entity.type
_entity.pdbx_description
1 polymer ?
#
loop_
_entity_poly.entity_id
_entity_poly.type
_entity_poly.pdbx_seq_one_letter_code
_entity_poly.pdbx_strand_id
1 'polypeptide(L)'
;MTELIKPLAETGVLAIILMFIGWVFVYKNSRALARQSEINSMAAALEKTLQEIADENYKFWKEADADEQAQLEKSRIFNAYIEYRCNIVEKKVFLLFEKAKDCLNPAVEYSPFPKNSVELIAKIRDRSTMNSENISSVKDRYSRISGINHLTLKMFNEVNGFIALRFQPMDEWEFHSRY
;
A
#
# COMPACT_ATOMS: atom_id res chain seq x y z
N MET A 1 -33.77 23.97 31.08
CA MET A 1 -32.75 22.92 30.83
C MET A 1 -32.16 22.37 32.14
N THR A 2 -31.93 23.22 33.14
CA THR A 2 -31.40 22.85 34.48
C THR A 2 -32.34 21.98 35.34
N GLU A 3 -33.65 22.12 35.19
CA GLU A 3 -34.63 21.35 35.98
C GLU A 3 -34.82 19.89 35.54
N LEU A 4 -34.46 19.53 34.30
CA LEU A 4 -34.52 18.15 33.79
C LEU A 4 -33.28 17.33 34.20
N ILE A 5 -32.15 17.99 34.43
CA ILE A 5 -30.86 17.33 34.75
C ILE A 5 -30.82 16.91 36.23
N LYS A 6 -31.43 17.68 37.12
CA LYS A 6 -31.52 17.40 38.57
C LYS A 6 -32.16 16.03 38.90
N PRO A 7 -33.38 15.71 38.42
CA PRO A 7 -34.01 14.41 38.72
C PRO A 7 -33.30 13.24 38.03
N LEU A 8 -32.67 13.45 36.87
CA LEU A 8 -31.85 12.42 36.21
C LEU A 8 -30.53 12.12 36.94
N ALA A 9 -29.96 13.13 37.60
CA ALA A 9 -28.74 12.98 38.40
C ALA A 9 -29.02 12.28 39.74
N GLU A 10 -30.13 12.63 40.41
CA GLU A 10 -30.53 12.03 41.70
C GLU A 10 -30.94 10.55 41.58
N THR A 11 -31.42 10.11 40.41
CA THR A 11 -31.81 8.72 40.14
C THR A 11 -30.67 7.83 39.63
N GLY A 12 -29.46 8.38 39.44
CA GLY A 12 -28.31 7.64 38.90
C GLY A 12 -28.39 7.32 37.40
N VAL A 13 -29.51 7.64 36.74
CA VAL A 13 -29.74 7.43 35.30
C VAL A 13 -28.72 8.19 34.45
N LEU A 14 -28.34 9.40 34.88
CA LEU A 14 -27.31 10.18 34.20
C LEU A 14 -25.94 9.46 34.17
N ALA A 15 -25.57 8.78 35.27
CA ALA A 15 -24.32 8.03 35.34
C ALA A 15 -24.35 6.83 34.38
N ILE A 16 -25.49 6.15 34.26
CA ILE A 16 -25.68 5.05 33.32
C ILE A 16 -25.56 5.54 31.87
N ILE A 17 -26.19 6.66 31.52
CA ILE A 17 -26.08 7.25 30.17
C ILE A 17 -24.63 7.64 29.85
N LEU A 18 -23.94 8.31 30.77
CA LEU A 18 -22.54 8.67 30.60
C LEU A 18 -21.63 7.45 30.45
N MET A 19 -21.89 6.38 31.21
CA MET A 19 -21.18 5.12 31.08
C MET A 19 -21.36 4.51 29.69
N PHE A 20 -22.60 4.49 29.16
CA PHE A 20 -22.85 3.99 27.80
C PHE A 20 -22.17 4.85 26.73
N ILE A 21 -22.20 6.19 26.86
CA ILE A 21 -21.49 7.09 25.95
C ILE A 21 -19.98 6.83 25.98
N GLY A 22 -19.41 6.73 27.19
CA GLY A 22 -18.00 6.41 27.39
C GLY A 22 -17.62 5.06 26.76
N TRP A 23 -18.43 4.02 26.98
CA TRP A 23 -18.22 2.71 26.37
C TRP A 23 -18.22 2.80 24.84
N VAL A 24 -19.24 3.44 24.25
CA VAL A 24 -19.34 3.57 22.78
C VAL A 24 -18.15 4.32 22.21
N PHE A 25 -17.70 5.38 22.89
CA PHE A 25 -16.52 6.13 22.49
C PHE A 25 -15.25 5.26 22.52
N VAL A 26 -15.00 4.55 23.62
CA VAL A 26 -13.85 3.65 23.77
C VAL A 26 -13.90 2.52 22.73
N TYR A 27 -15.07 1.92 22.52
CA TYR A 27 -15.26 0.85 21.54
C TYR A 27 -14.97 1.31 20.11
N LYS A 28 -15.49 2.47 19.70
CA LYS A 28 -15.25 3.03 18.36
C LYS A 28 -13.77 3.38 18.16
N ASN A 29 -13.14 3.99 19.16
CA ASN A 29 -11.72 4.36 19.09
C ASN A 29 -10.82 3.11 19.00
N SER A 30 -11.06 2.10 19.84
CA SER A 30 -10.35 0.83 19.77
C SER A 30 -10.44 0.17 18.40
N ARG A 31 -11.63 0.16 17.78
CA ARG A 31 -11.80 -0.36 16.41
C ARG A 31 -11.10 0.47 15.35
N ALA A 32 -11.08 1.79 15.48
CA ALA A 32 -10.35 2.66 14.56
C ALA A 32 -8.84 2.38 14.61
N LEU A 33 -8.28 2.27 15.82
CA LEU A 33 -6.86 1.93 16.03
C LEU A 33 -6.51 0.55 15.50
N ALA A 34 -7.37 -0.46 15.72
CA ALA A 34 -7.18 -1.79 15.17
C ALA A 34 -7.13 -1.77 13.63
N ARG A 35 -8.05 -1.05 12.99
CA ARG A 35 -8.04 -0.88 11.52
C ARG A 35 -6.78 -0.17 11.03
N GLN A 36 -6.33 0.86 11.73
CA GLN A 36 -5.10 1.57 11.39
C GLN A 36 -3.88 0.65 11.48
N SER A 37 -3.80 -0.18 12.53
CA SER A 37 -2.76 -1.18 12.67
C SER A 37 -2.80 -2.22 11.54
N GLU A 38 -3.98 -2.72 11.18
CA GLU A 38 -4.13 -3.64 10.04
C GLU A 38 -3.64 -3.01 8.73
N ILE A 39 -4.07 -1.79 8.42
CA ILE A 39 -3.68 -1.07 7.20
C ILE A 39 -2.16 -0.86 7.14
N ASN A 40 -1.56 -0.40 8.24
CA ASN A 40 -0.11 -0.21 8.32
C ASN A 40 0.66 -1.54 8.18
N SER A 41 0.13 -2.63 8.73
CA SER A 41 0.75 -3.96 8.57
C SER A 41 0.71 -4.45 7.12
N MET A 42 -0.38 -4.16 6.40
CA MET A 42 -0.49 -4.47 4.97
C MET A 42 0.46 -3.63 4.13
N ALA A 43 0.63 -2.35 4.48
CA ALA A 43 1.58 -1.45 3.85
C ALA A 43 3.03 -1.93 4.02
N ALA A 44 3.43 -2.29 5.25
CA ALA A 44 4.74 -2.85 5.52
C ALA A 44 4.97 -4.18 4.77
N ALA A 45 3.94 -5.02 4.66
CA ALA A 45 4.01 -6.26 3.88
C ALA A 45 4.12 -6.00 2.36
N LEU A 46 3.56 -4.90 1.86
CA LEU A 46 3.72 -4.44 0.47
C LEU A 46 5.13 -3.92 0.23
N GLU A 47 5.63 -3.04 1.10
CA GLU A 47 6.99 -2.51 1.07
C GLU A 47 8.03 -3.63 1.04
N LYS A 48 7.90 -4.62 1.94
CA LYS A 48 8.77 -5.79 1.95
C LYS A 48 8.73 -6.56 0.62
N THR A 49 7.54 -6.75 0.04
CA THR A 49 7.42 -7.46 -1.25
C THR A 49 8.06 -6.67 -2.39
N LEU A 50 7.97 -5.33 -2.35
CA LEU A 50 8.60 -4.43 -3.31
C LEU A 50 10.13 -4.44 -3.18
N GLN A 51 10.65 -4.47 -1.96
CA GLN A 51 12.08 -4.63 -1.69
C GLN A 51 12.60 -5.97 -2.21
N GLU A 52 11.88 -7.07 -1.97
CA GLU A 52 12.22 -8.39 -2.51
C GLU A 52 12.25 -8.41 -4.06
N ILE A 53 11.40 -7.63 -4.72
CA ILE A 53 11.45 -7.44 -6.18
C ILE A 53 12.72 -6.69 -6.57
N ALA A 54 13.04 -5.58 -5.89
CA ALA A 54 14.24 -4.79 -6.19
C ALA A 54 15.54 -5.58 -5.99
N ASP A 55 15.63 -6.34 -4.90
CA ASP A 55 16.79 -7.16 -4.56
C ASP A 55 17.01 -8.28 -5.58
N GLU A 56 15.95 -8.98 -5.98
CA GLU A 56 16.05 -10.03 -7.00
C GLU A 56 16.44 -9.45 -8.37
N ASN A 57 15.93 -8.28 -8.72
CA ASN A 57 16.35 -7.57 -9.93
C ASN A 57 17.83 -7.22 -9.89
N TYR A 58 18.31 -6.68 -8.77
CA TYR A 58 19.71 -6.36 -8.60
C TYR A 58 20.58 -7.62 -8.76
N LYS A 59 20.20 -8.71 -8.08
CA LYS A 59 20.92 -9.99 -8.15
C LYS A 59 20.98 -10.52 -9.58
N PHE A 60 19.83 -10.64 -10.25
CA PHE A 60 19.74 -11.17 -11.62
C PHE A 60 20.56 -10.33 -12.61
N TRP A 61 20.36 -9.01 -12.62
CA TRP A 61 21.03 -8.13 -13.58
C TRP A 61 22.53 -7.95 -13.30
N LYS A 62 22.98 -8.16 -12.07
CA LYS A 62 24.40 -8.12 -11.68
C LYS A 62 25.14 -9.43 -11.99
N GLU A 63 24.55 -10.57 -11.66
CA GLU A 63 25.13 -11.92 -11.77
C GLU A 63 24.91 -12.58 -13.14
N ALA A 64 24.36 -11.82 -14.07
CA ALA A 64 24.17 -12.18 -15.47
C ALA A 64 25.52 -12.57 -16.14
N ASP A 65 25.68 -13.86 -16.44
CA ASP A 65 26.90 -14.51 -16.96
C ASP A 65 26.83 -14.73 -18.49
N ALA A 66 27.97 -15.10 -19.09
CA ALA A 66 28.11 -15.30 -20.54
C ALA A 66 27.65 -16.69 -21.05
N ASP A 67 27.32 -17.65 -20.17
CA ASP A 67 26.80 -18.95 -20.58
C ASP A 67 25.33 -18.84 -21.00
N GLU A 68 25.08 -18.89 -22.31
CA GLU A 68 23.76 -18.68 -22.92
C GLU A 68 22.70 -19.69 -22.43
N GLN A 69 23.07 -20.95 -22.20
CA GLN A 69 22.09 -21.98 -21.87
C GLN A 69 21.68 -21.92 -20.39
N ALA A 70 22.65 -21.78 -19.48
CA ALA A 70 22.38 -21.52 -18.07
C ALA A 70 21.62 -20.20 -17.87
N GLN A 71 21.88 -19.21 -18.72
CA GLN A 71 21.20 -17.93 -18.66
C GLN A 71 19.72 -18.01 -19.06
N LEU A 72 19.37 -18.78 -20.09
CA LEU A 72 17.98 -18.96 -20.51
C LEU A 72 17.14 -19.57 -19.38
N GLU A 73 17.67 -20.58 -18.68
CA GLU A 73 16.99 -21.20 -17.53
C GLU A 73 16.84 -20.22 -16.37
N LYS A 74 17.90 -19.49 -16.01
CA LYS A 74 17.86 -18.43 -14.99
C LYS A 74 16.81 -17.37 -15.34
N SER A 75 16.72 -16.97 -16.61
CA SER A 75 15.78 -15.96 -17.09
C SER A 75 14.33 -16.42 -16.96
N ARG A 76 14.03 -17.68 -17.25
CA ARG A 76 12.68 -18.25 -17.07
C ARG A 76 12.26 -18.27 -15.61
N ILE A 77 13.15 -18.71 -14.71
CA ILE A 77 12.88 -18.73 -13.27
C ILE A 77 12.67 -17.31 -12.75
N PHE A 78 13.53 -16.38 -13.16
CA PHE A 78 13.42 -14.98 -12.81
C PHE A 78 12.11 -14.35 -13.31
N ASN A 79 11.73 -14.59 -14.56
CA ASN A 79 10.47 -14.07 -15.12
C ASN A 79 9.26 -14.59 -14.32
N ALA A 80 9.21 -15.89 -14.03
CA ALA A 80 8.14 -16.48 -13.21
C ALA A 80 8.10 -15.91 -11.79
N TYR A 81 9.27 -15.68 -11.18
CA TYR A 81 9.37 -15.06 -9.86
C TYR A 81 8.81 -13.63 -9.85
N ILE A 82 9.24 -12.79 -10.80
CA ILE A 82 8.79 -11.41 -10.93
C ILE A 82 7.28 -11.37 -11.18
N GLU A 83 6.78 -12.17 -12.11
CA GLU A 83 5.35 -12.24 -12.42
C GLU A 83 4.52 -12.60 -11.17
N TYR A 84 4.92 -13.66 -10.45
CA TYR A 84 4.26 -14.08 -9.22
C TYR A 84 4.23 -12.96 -8.17
N ARG A 85 5.37 -12.30 -7.94
CA ARG A 85 5.47 -11.22 -6.94
C ARG A 85 4.66 -10.00 -7.33
N CYS A 86 4.72 -9.56 -8.60
CA CYS A 86 3.90 -8.47 -9.09
C CYS A 86 2.40 -8.78 -8.93
N ASN A 87 1.95 -9.99 -9.25
CA ASN A 87 0.57 -10.41 -9.06
C ASN A 87 0.13 -10.40 -7.58
N ILE A 88 1.03 -10.75 -6.65
CA ILE A 88 0.77 -10.60 -5.20
C ILE A 88 0.62 -9.13 -4.83
N VAL A 89 1.52 -8.27 -5.29
CA VAL A 89 1.48 -6.83 -5.00
C VAL A 89 0.17 -6.22 -5.51
N GLU A 90 -0.24 -6.54 -6.74
CA GLU A 90 -1.53 -6.07 -7.30
C GLU A 90 -2.70 -6.48 -6.40
N LYS A 91 -2.80 -7.76 -6.01
CA LYS A 91 -3.87 -8.23 -5.13
C LYS A 91 -3.85 -7.51 -3.78
N LYS A 92 -2.67 -7.32 -3.19
CA LYS A 92 -2.51 -6.62 -1.90
C LYS A 92 -2.89 -5.15 -2.00
N VAL A 93 -2.60 -4.47 -3.11
CA VAL A 93 -3.03 -3.09 -3.38
C VAL A 93 -4.55 -2.99 -3.36
N PHE A 94 -5.26 -3.87 -4.06
CA PHE A 94 -6.72 -3.88 -4.04
C PHE A 94 -7.28 -4.16 -2.64
N LEU A 95 -6.73 -5.13 -1.91
CA LEU A 95 -7.14 -5.41 -0.55
C LEU A 95 -6.90 -4.22 0.40
N LEU A 96 -5.77 -3.52 0.23
CA LEU A 96 -5.44 -2.32 0.99
C LEU A 96 -6.47 -1.22 0.73
N PHE A 97 -6.79 -0.96 -0.54
CA PHE A 97 -7.80 0.02 -0.93
C PHE A 97 -9.17 -0.32 -0.36
N GLU A 98 -9.63 -1.56 -0.54
CA GLU A 98 -10.93 -2.02 -0.03
C GLU A 98 -11.06 -1.91 1.49
N LYS A 99 -9.97 -2.14 2.24
CA LYS A 99 -9.96 -1.94 3.70
C LYS A 99 -9.88 -0.48 4.11
N ALA A 100 -9.23 0.36 3.30
CA ALA A 100 -8.99 1.76 3.62
C ALA A 100 -10.16 2.68 3.21
N LYS A 101 -10.90 2.36 2.14
CA LYS A 101 -11.94 3.21 1.56
C LYS A 101 -13.08 3.55 2.53
N ASP A 102 -13.40 2.65 3.46
CA ASP A 102 -14.45 2.86 4.47
C ASP A 102 -14.00 3.88 5.53
N CYS A 103 -14.11 5.15 5.17
CA CYS A 103 -13.69 6.26 5.99
C CYS A 103 -14.51 7.53 5.74
N LEU A 104 -14.31 8.53 6.60
CA LEU A 104 -15.00 9.80 6.48
C LEU A 104 -14.35 10.73 5.44
N ASN A 105 -13.09 10.50 5.05
CA ASN A 105 -12.39 11.32 4.07
C ASN A 105 -12.81 10.91 2.65
N PRO A 106 -13.60 11.72 1.94
CA PRO A 106 -14.12 11.33 0.63
C PRO A 106 -13.01 11.24 -0.43
N ALA A 107 -11.88 11.94 -0.25
CA ALA A 107 -10.74 11.86 -1.18
C ALA A 107 -10.12 10.45 -1.27
N VAL A 108 -10.32 9.61 -0.25
CA VAL A 108 -9.85 8.22 -0.25
C VAL A 108 -10.67 7.36 -1.20
N GLU A 109 -12.00 7.54 -1.21
CA GLU A 109 -12.92 6.76 -2.04
C GLU A 109 -12.68 7.01 -3.54
N TYR A 110 -12.42 8.27 -3.91
CA TYR A 110 -12.14 8.67 -5.30
C TYR A 110 -10.65 8.63 -5.65
N SER A 111 -9.81 8.06 -4.79
CA SER A 111 -8.37 8.03 -5.03
C SER A 111 -8.02 7.21 -6.28
N PRO A 112 -7.17 7.72 -7.19
CA PRO A 112 -6.68 6.95 -8.33
C PRO A 112 -5.65 5.87 -7.93
N PHE A 113 -5.39 5.71 -6.62
CA PHE A 113 -4.38 4.83 -6.06
C PHE A 113 -4.35 3.41 -6.66
N PRO A 114 -5.46 2.66 -6.79
CA PRO A 114 -5.42 1.32 -7.37
C PRO A 114 -4.96 1.33 -8.83
N LYS A 115 -5.45 2.29 -9.62
CA LYS A 115 -5.12 2.41 -11.04
C LYS A 115 -3.64 2.77 -11.24
N ASN A 116 -3.17 3.79 -10.52
CA ASN A 116 -1.76 4.22 -10.56
C ASN A 116 -0.82 3.09 -10.12
N SER A 117 -1.20 2.38 -9.07
CA SER A 117 -0.44 1.24 -8.55
C SER A 117 -0.31 0.11 -9.58
N VAL A 118 -1.41 -0.29 -10.23
CA VAL A 118 -1.37 -1.32 -11.28
C VAL A 118 -0.48 -0.88 -12.45
N GLU A 119 -0.56 0.39 -12.87
CA GLU A 119 0.30 0.92 -13.93
C GLU A 119 1.79 0.89 -13.54
N LEU A 120 2.12 1.25 -12.29
CA LEU A 120 3.49 1.17 -11.79
C LEU A 120 3.98 -0.28 -11.72
N ILE A 121 3.15 -1.21 -11.26
CA ILE A 121 3.49 -2.63 -11.17
C ILE A 121 3.74 -3.22 -12.57
N ALA A 122 2.92 -2.86 -13.56
CA ALA A 122 3.14 -3.26 -14.95
C ALA A 122 4.50 -2.75 -15.47
N LYS A 123 4.83 -1.47 -15.21
CA LYS A 123 6.13 -0.90 -15.58
C LYS A 123 7.30 -1.59 -14.88
N ILE A 124 7.15 -1.95 -13.61
CA ILE A 124 8.16 -2.72 -12.85
C ILE A 124 8.34 -4.08 -13.52
N ARG A 125 7.26 -4.83 -13.74
CA ARG A 125 7.25 -6.15 -14.37
C ARG A 125 7.95 -6.13 -15.72
N ASP A 126 7.51 -5.24 -16.61
CA ASP A 126 8.05 -5.14 -17.97
C ASP A 126 9.54 -4.79 -17.94
N ARG A 127 9.93 -3.79 -17.13
CA ARG A 127 11.33 -3.36 -17.08
C ARG A 127 12.24 -4.38 -16.42
N SER A 128 11.70 -5.17 -15.50
CA SER A 128 12.39 -6.30 -14.88
C SER A 128 12.66 -7.42 -15.87
N THR A 129 11.67 -7.84 -16.67
CA THR A 129 11.76 -9.08 -17.49
C THR A 129 12.15 -8.85 -18.94
N MET A 130 11.94 -7.65 -19.50
CA MET A 130 12.17 -7.38 -20.92
C MET A 130 13.61 -7.66 -21.32
N ASN A 131 13.84 -8.55 -22.28
CA ASN A 131 15.16 -9.00 -22.72
C ASN A 131 16.00 -9.72 -21.63
N SER A 132 15.37 -10.30 -20.59
CA SER A 132 16.07 -11.15 -19.61
C SER A 132 16.79 -12.33 -20.28
N GLU A 133 16.18 -12.88 -21.33
CA GLU A 133 16.68 -14.01 -22.13
C GLU A 133 17.89 -13.66 -23.03
N ASN A 134 18.10 -12.37 -23.34
CA ASN A 134 19.17 -11.91 -24.22
C ASN A 134 19.94 -10.75 -23.56
N ILE A 135 20.78 -11.07 -22.57
CA ILE A 135 21.55 -10.06 -21.82
C ILE A 135 22.51 -9.29 -22.73
N SER A 136 23.10 -9.94 -23.74
CA SER A 136 24.09 -9.28 -24.62
C SER A 136 23.48 -8.10 -25.38
N SER A 137 22.16 -8.09 -25.59
CA SER A 137 21.41 -6.96 -26.14
C SER A 137 21.23 -5.77 -25.18
N VAL A 138 21.45 -5.97 -23.87
CA VAL A 138 21.25 -4.96 -22.83
C VAL A 138 22.55 -4.18 -22.60
N LYS A 139 22.65 -3.02 -23.26
CA LYS A 139 23.85 -2.16 -23.22
C LYS A 139 24.24 -1.67 -21.81
N ASP A 140 23.27 -1.37 -20.95
CA ASP A 140 23.52 -0.86 -19.60
C ASP A 140 22.58 -1.50 -18.57
N ARG A 141 23.14 -2.47 -17.84
CA ARG A 141 22.47 -3.20 -16.78
C ARG A 141 22.27 -2.34 -15.52
N TYR A 142 23.19 -1.42 -15.23
CA TYR A 142 23.10 -0.56 -14.05
C TYR A 142 22.01 0.50 -14.20
N SER A 143 21.89 1.12 -15.37
CA SER A 143 20.77 2.02 -15.67
C SER A 143 19.42 1.30 -15.60
N ARG A 144 19.38 0.03 -16.00
CA ARG A 144 18.18 -0.79 -15.84
C ARG A 144 17.83 -1.02 -14.37
N ILE A 145 18.78 -1.50 -13.56
CA ILE A 145 18.60 -1.69 -12.11
C ILE A 145 18.13 -0.39 -11.46
N SER A 146 18.81 0.73 -11.76
CA SER A 146 18.44 2.05 -11.25
C SER A 146 17.02 2.44 -11.63
N GLY A 147 16.62 2.22 -12.89
CA GLY A 147 15.26 2.47 -13.35
C GLY A 147 14.20 1.62 -12.65
N ILE A 148 14.51 0.36 -12.35
CA ILE A 148 13.62 -0.54 -11.60
C ILE A 148 13.48 -0.06 -10.16
N ASN A 149 14.60 0.23 -9.48
CA ASN A 149 14.59 0.75 -8.10
C ASN A 149 13.82 2.07 -8.00
N HIS A 150 13.94 2.94 -8.99
CA HIS A 150 13.16 4.19 -9.06
C HIS A 150 11.66 3.93 -9.18
N LEU A 151 11.24 2.96 -10.01
CA LEU A 151 9.83 2.58 -10.12
C LEU A 151 9.31 1.94 -8.83
N THR A 152 10.11 1.09 -8.19
CA THR A 152 9.80 0.50 -6.88
C THR A 152 9.63 1.57 -5.81
N LEU A 153 10.52 2.57 -5.76
CA LEU A 153 10.40 3.70 -4.85
C LEU A 153 9.17 4.56 -5.13
N LYS A 154 8.83 4.79 -6.40
CA LYS A 154 7.57 5.46 -6.77
C LYS A 154 6.35 4.68 -6.28
N MET A 155 6.35 3.36 -6.42
CA MET A 155 5.28 2.50 -5.93
C MET A 155 5.17 2.56 -4.39
N PHE A 156 6.31 2.59 -3.69
CA PHE A 156 6.35 2.80 -2.25
C PHE A 156 5.75 4.16 -1.84
N ASN A 157 6.13 5.23 -2.53
CA ASN A 157 5.59 6.57 -2.27
C ASN A 157 4.09 6.65 -2.57
N GLU A 158 3.60 5.96 -3.60
CA GLU A 158 2.17 5.89 -3.93
C GLU A 158 1.37 5.21 -2.79
N VAL A 159 1.88 4.10 -2.24
CA VAL A 159 1.29 3.41 -1.09
C VAL A 159 1.25 4.31 0.14
N ASN A 160 2.37 4.95 0.48
CA ASN A 160 2.44 5.84 1.64
C ASN A 160 1.59 7.09 1.47
N GLY A 161 1.54 7.66 0.27
CA GLY A 161 0.68 8.80 -0.05
C GLY A 161 -0.79 8.46 0.16
N PHE A 162 -1.24 7.27 -0.26
CA PHE A 162 -2.60 6.81 -0.01
C PHE A 162 -2.91 6.60 1.48
N ILE A 163 -1.97 6.03 2.24
CA ILE A 163 -2.13 5.83 3.68
C ILE A 163 -2.18 7.17 4.43
N ALA A 164 -1.30 8.10 4.06
CA ALA A 164 -1.29 9.45 4.61
C ALA A 164 -2.63 10.15 4.34
N LEU A 165 -3.14 10.07 3.10
CA LEU A 165 -4.46 10.59 2.73
C LEU A 165 -5.58 9.99 3.59
N ARG A 166 -5.51 8.68 3.87
CA ARG A 166 -6.51 7.98 4.69
C ARG A 166 -6.53 8.43 6.15
N PHE A 167 -5.38 8.70 6.74
CA PHE A 167 -5.27 9.09 8.15
C PHE A 167 -5.07 10.59 8.36
N GLN A 168 -5.23 11.38 7.29
CA GLN A 168 -5.18 12.83 7.34
C GLN A 168 -6.25 13.37 8.29
N PRO A 169 -5.91 14.28 9.20
CA PRO A 169 -6.87 14.86 10.13
C PRO A 169 -7.83 15.82 9.39
N MET A 170 -9.06 15.96 9.90
CA MET A 170 -10.16 16.65 9.21
C MET A 170 -9.87 18.13 8.89
N ASP A 171 -9.05 18.78 9.69
CA ASP A 171 -8.61 20.17 9.51
C ASP A 171 -7.74 20.37 8.27
N GLU A 172 -7.10 19.31 7.77
CA GLU A 172 -6.28 19.34 6.57
C GLU A 172 -7.01 18.81 5.32
N TRP A 173 -8.29 18.45 5.42
CA TRP A 173 -9.01 17.92 4.26
C TRP A 173 -9.28 19.03 3.24
N GLU A 174 -8.75 18.87 2.04
CA GLU A 174 -9.07 19.73 0.91
C GLU A 174 -10.47 19.39 0.38
N PHE A 175 -11.51 19.90 1.04
CA PHE A 175 -12.91 19.72 0.62
C PHE A 175 -13.23 20.40 -0.73
N HIS A 176 -12.36 21.29 -1.24
CA HIS A 176 -12.65 22.17 -2.37
C HIS A 176 -11.46 22.36 -3.34
N SER A 177 -10.86 21.29 -3.87
CA SER A 177 -9.96 21.48 -5.02
C SER A 177 -10.14 20.53 -6.21
N ARG A 178 -10.77 19.34 -6.07
CA ARG A 178 -10.98 18.43 -7.22
C ARG A 178 -12.21 17.52 -7.05
N TYR A 179 -13.40 18.10 -7.25
CA TYR A 179 -14.54 17.40 -7.85
C TYR A 179 -14.94 18.15 -9.11
#